data_AF-A0A354Z025-F1
#
_entry.id   AF-A0A354Z025-F1
#
_cell.length_a   1.000
_cell.length_b   1.000
_cell.length_c   1.000
_cell.angle_alpha   90.00
_cell.angle_beta   90.00
_cell.angle_gamma   90.00
#
_symmetry.space_group_name_H-M   'P 1'
#
loop_
_entity.id
_entity.type
_entity.pdbx_description
1 polymer ?
#
loop_
_entity_poly.entity_id
_entity_poly.type
_entity_poly.pdbx_seq_one_letter_code
_entity_poly.pdbx_strand_id
1 'polypeptide(L)'
;MYTSFFGLNEKPFAITPDPRYLYLSERHTEALAHLAYGISEAGGFVQLTGEVGTGKTTISRLLLEQLPEATRVAMVLHPKQSPLQLLETIAEELHIELKSRRFSNKLLVDALHRYLLDAYAAGLRVVLLIDEAQNLSVDALEQVRLLTNLETATQKLLQIILIGQPELREVLSRPELRQLAQRITGRYHLESLRRHETIAYVRHRLRVAGATRDIFTTGAMRELHRLSGGVPRIINVIADRALLGAYTREEPMVDGSLVRRAASEVYGRPVMPPWLHGLALGGALAGAALLAFRAIHLPDLGLALDIEKGIPLGSGMGGSAASAVAALVAANSLLPHPLPLIDLYPFALTGEAVASGGRHGDNVAPSLLGGLILALPDRPLALPAPAGIHCALVHPHQVLETRAARQALRSPFTIGEITAQSALLARFLIGCERGDLDLLASGLADVLVEPRRASLVPGFAEVKRAALAAGALGASLSGAGPSLFAWAEDRTSAERIADAMVAAFAEHGIASDRWLSPIAAPGARLLATG
;
A
#
# COMPACT_ATOMS: atom_id res chain seq x y z
N MET A 1 19.48 26.78 16.57
CA MET A 1 20.06 25.85 17.58
C MET A 1 20.70 24.66 16.87
N TYR A 2 19.96 23.74 16.21
CA TYR A 2 20.61 22.72 15.36
C TYR A 2 21.22 23.31 14.06
N THR A 3 20.67 24.42 13.55
CA THR A 3 21.12 25.05 12.30
C THR A 3 22.60 25.39 12.34
N SER A 4 23.04 26.10 13.39
CA SER A 4 24.46 26.43 13.60
C SER A 4 25.36 25.20 13.73
N PHE A 5 24.89 24.16 14.42
CA PHE A 5 25.63 22.89 14.58
C PHE A 5 25.89 22.18 13.24
N PHE A 6 24.92 22.19 12.33
CA PHE A 6 25.06 21.63 10.99
C PHE A 6 25.65 22.61 9.95
N GLY A 7 25.95 23.85 10.33
CA GLY A 7 26.44 24.89 9.40
C GLY A 7 25.36 25.39 8.44
N LEU A 8 24.10 25.39 8.86
CA LEU A 8 22.95 25.86 8.09
C LEU A 8 22.59 27.30 8.48
N ASN A 9 22.20 28.11 7.50
CA ASN A 9 21.79 29.50 7.68
C ASN A 9 20.35 29.60 8.25
N GLU A 10 19.50 28.64 7.89
CA GLU A 10 18.09 28.61 8.26
C GLU A 10 17.58 27.16 8.35
N LYS A 11 16.32 26.97 8.75
CA LYS A 11 15.73 25.63 8.91
C LYS A 11 15.37 25.03 7.53
N PRO A 12 16.03 23.94 7.10
CA PRO A 12 15.84 23.40 5.75
C PRO A 12 14.46 22.79 5.53
N PHE A 13 13.79 22.30 6.57
CA PHE A 13 12.54 21.54 6.48
C PHE A 13 11.34 22.27 7.08
N ALA A 14 11.40 23.60 7.18
CA ALA A 14 10.23 24.39 7.56
C ALA A 14 9.06 24.11 6.60
N ILE A 15 7.85 23.99 7.14
CA ILE A 15 6.61 23.75 6.37
C ILE A 15 6.11 25.05 5.72
N THR A 16 6.71 26.19 6.08
CA THR A 16 6.39 27.49 5.51
C THR A 16 6.66 27.52 3.99
N PRO A 17 5.73 28.07 3.19
CA PRO A 17 5.84 28.08 1.74
C PRO A 17 6.83 29.16 1.28
N ASP A 18 8.12 28.83 1.27
CA ASP A 18 9.21 29.61 0.65
C ASP A 18 9.53 29.03 -0.75
N PRO A 19 9.36 29.83 -1.83
CA PRO A 19 9.64 29.39 -3.20
C PRO A 19 11.05 28.85 -3.44
N ARG A 20 12.07 29.31 -2.69
CA ARG A 20 13.47 28.83 -2.85
C ARG A 20 13.61 27.35 -2.53
N TYR A 21 12.78 26.85 -1.61
CA TYR A 21 12.78 25.44 -1.18
C TYR A 21 11.96 24.52 -2.09
N LEU A 22 11.36 25.08 -3.13
CA LEU A 22 10.62 24.31 -4.10
C LEU A 22 11.56 23.40 -4.88
N TYR A 23 11.29 22.10 -4.81
CA TYR A 23 11.90 21.10 -5.66
C TYR A 23 10.86 20.59 -6.63
N LEU A 24 11.04 20.90 -7.91
CA LEU A 24 10.21 20.39 -9.00
C LEU A 24 10.73 19.02 -9.41
N SER A 25 10.10 17.97 -8.89
CA SER A 25 10.34 16.63 -9.40
C SER A 25 9.74 16.47 -10.80
N GLU A 26 10.16 15.46 -11.56
CA GLU A 26 9.61 15.18 -12.90
C GLU A 26 8.08 15.15 -12.88
N ARG A 27 7.51 14.51 -11.85
CA ARG A 27 6.07 14.40 -11.62
C ARG A 27 5.37 15.73 -11.34
N HIS A 28 6.07 16.69 -10.70
CA HIS A 28 5.53 18.02 -10.47
C HIS A 28 5.54 18.84 -11.76
N THR A 29 6.59 18.71 -12.56
CA THR A 29 6.69 19.33 -13.89
C THR A 29 5.63 18.81 -14.84
N GLU A 30 5.43 17.49 -14.87
CA GLU A 30 4.36 16.85 -15.65
C GLU A 30 2.97 17.33 -15.20
N ALA A 31 2.72 17.37 -13.88
CA ALA A 31 1.47 17.89 -13.33
C ALA A 31 1.19 19.32 -13.79
N LEU A 32 2.20 20.19 -13.67
CA LEU A 32 2.10 21.59 -14.04
C LEU A 32 1.86 21.76 -15.55
N ALA A 33 2.57 21.00 -16.38
CA ALA A 33 2.36 20.99 -17.83
C ALA A 33 0.95 20.53 -18.20
N HIS A 34 0.41 19.50 -17.52
CA HIS A 34 -0.97 19.05 -17.69
C HIS A 34 -1.99 20.12 -17.32
N LEU A 35 -1.78 20.85 -16.21
CA LEU A 35 -2.66 21.95 -15.80
C LEU A 35 -2.60 23.11 -16.80
N ALA A 36 -1.39 23.52 -17.20
CA ALA A 36 -1.16 24.61 -18.14
C ALA A 36 -1.77 24.29 -19.52
N TYR A 37 -1.59 23.06 -20.01
CA TYR A 37 -2.21 22.59 -21.24
C TYR A 37 -3.73 22.69 -21.18
N GLY A 38 -4.33 22.23 -20.07
CA GLY A 38 -5.78 22.29 -19.85
C GLY A 38 -6.34 23.72 -19.80
N ILE A 39 -5.53 24.73 -19.47
CA ILE A 39 -5.92 26.15 -19.53
C ILE A 39 -5.78 26.72 -20.95
N SER A 40 -4.95 26.11 -21.80
CA SER A 40 -4.58 26.64 -23.11
C SER A 40 -5.42 26.13 -24.29
N GLU A 41 -5.81 24.85 -24.31
CA GLU A 41 -6.33 24.21 -25.55
C GLU A 41 -7.82 23.85 -25.55
N ALA A 42 -8.48 23.71 -24.41
CA ALA A 42 -9.90 23.37 -24.41
C ALA A 42 -10.55 23.75 -23.08
N GLY A 43 -11.50 24.67 -23.16
CA GLY A 43 -12.39 24.97 -22.04
C GLY A 43 -13.00 23.71 -21.44
N GLY A 44 -12.92 23.55 -20.12
CA GLY A 44 -13.43 22.36 -19.44
C GLY A 44 -12.96 22.23 -17.99
N PHE A 45 -13.06 21.02 -17.46
CA PHE A 45 -12.55 20.70 -16.13
C PHE A 45 -11.17 20.05 -16.21
N VAL A 46 -10.25 20.53 -15.38
CA VAL A 46 -9.00 19.82 -15.10
C VAL A 46 -9.05 19.33 -13.67
N GLN A 47 -8.66 18.08 -13.46
CA GLN A 47 -8.61 17.44 -12.16
C GLN A 47 -7.17 17.12 -11.78
N LEU A 48 -6.72 17.67 -10.64
CA LEU A 48 -5.49 17.28 -9.98
C LEU A 48 -5.82 16.59 -8.66
N THR A 49 -5.45 15.32 -8.51
CA THR A 49 -5.54 14.64 -7.21
C THR A 49 -4.20 14.14 -6.74
N GLY A 50 -4.07 13.89 -5.44
CA GLY A 50 -2.85 13.33 -4.85
C GLY A 50 -3.01 13.22 -3.34
N GLU A 51 -2.18 12.40 -2.71
CA GLU A 51 -2.20 12.19 -1.26
C GLU A 51 -1.96 13.50 -0.49
N VAL A 52 -2.35 13.54 0.78
CA VAL A 52 -2.12 14.73 1.63
C VAL A 52 -0.63 15.00 1.75
N GLY A 53 -0.20 16.24 1.45
CA GLY A 53 1.19 16.66 1.57
C GLY A 53 2.11 16.28 0.40
N THR A 54 1.55 15.82 -0.73
CA THR A 54 2.29 15.52 -1.99
C THR A 54 2.78 16.74 -2.74
N GLY A 55 2.24 17.94 -2.47
CA GLY A 55 2.64 19.17 -3.17
C GLY A 55 1.56 19.80 -4.05
N LYS A 56 0.29 19.36 -3.96
CA LYS A 56 -0.83 19.92 -4.73
C LYS A 56 -0.95 21.45 -4.63
N THR A 57 -0.99 21.99 -3.41
CA THR A 57 -1.04 23.45 -3.18
C THR A 57 0.20 24.16 -3.72
N THR A 58 1.35 23.49 -3.70
CA THR A 58 2.59 24.01 -4.28
C THR A 58 2.49 24.12 -5.80
N ILE A 59 1.94 23.11 -6.47
CA ILE A 59 1.68 23.14 -7.93
C ILE A 59 0.64 24.20 -8.28
N SER A 60 -0.42 24.32 -7.48
CA SER A 60 -1.43 25.39 -7.64
C SER A 60 -0.76 26.77 -7.63
N ARG A 61 0.08 27.05 -6.63
CA ARG A 61 0.78 28.33 -6.53
C ARG A 61 1.70 28.59 -7.74
N LEU A 62 2.44 27.59 -8.18
CA LEU A 62 3.31 27.71 -9.36
C LEU A 62 2.53 27.95 -10.65
N LEU A 63 1.38 27.28 -10.78
CA LEU A 63 0.49 27.51 -11.90
C LEU A 63 0.07 28.98 -11.92
N LEU A 64 -0.38 29.52 -10.78
CA LEU A 64 -0.77 30.92 -10.66
C LEU A 64 0.37 31.89 -11.02
N GLU A 65 1.60 31.59 -10.61
CA GLU A 65 2.79 32.38 -10.95
C GLU A 65 3.16 32.32 -12.45
N GLN A 66 2.74 31.26 -13.16
CA GLN A 66 2.99 31.06 -14.60
C GLN A 66 1.81 31.45 -15.50
N LEU A 67 0.67 31.84 -14.93
CA LEU A 67 -0.48 32.27 -15.72
C LEU A 67 -0.18 33.59 -16.45
N PRO A 68 -0.67 33.76 -17.70
CA PRO A 68 -0.55 35.04 -18.39
C PRO A 68 -1.24 36.17 -17.62
N GLU A 69 -0.71 37.40 -17.69
CA GLU A 69 -1.30 38.60 -17.05
C GLU A 69 -2.76 38.84 -17.48
N ALA A 70 -3.12 38.40 -18.69
CA ALA A 70 -4.49 38.40 -19.22
C ALA A 70 -5.38 37.27 -18.65
N THR A 71 -5.18 36.91 -17.39
CA THR A 71 -5.97 35.89 -16.68
C THR A 71 -6.56 36.48 -15.40
N ARG A 72 -7.81 36.13 -15.11
CA ARG A 72 -8.51 36.39 -13.84
C ARG A 72 -8.71 35.07 -13.15
N VAL A 73 -8.36 35.01 -11.87
CA VAL A 73 -8.42 33.78 -11.09
C VAL A 73 -9.37 33.99 -9.93
N ALA A 74 -10.28 33.03 -9.71
CA ALA A 74 -11.02 32.89 -8.47
C ALA A 74 -10.56 31.63 -7.75
N MET A 75 -10.24 31.74 -6.46
CA MET A 75 -9.74 30.61 -5.68
C MET A 75 -10.65 30.27 -4.51
N VAL A 76 -11.19 29.05 -4.51
CA VAL A 76 -12.02 28.51 -3.42
C VAL A 76 -11.19 27.54 -2.60
N LEU A 77 -10.75 27.97 -1.41
CA LEU A 77 -9.92 27.15 -0.50
C LEU A 77 -10.72 26.33 0.52
N HIS A 78 -11.97 26.72 0.81
CA HIS A 78 -12.81 26.10 1.84
C HIS A 78 -14.17 25.66 1.28
N PRO A 79 -14.23 24.56 0.50
CA PRO A 79 -15.43 24.21 -0.27
C PRO A 79 -16.56 23.54 0.53
N LYS A 80 -16.53 23.51 1.88
CA LYS A 80 -17.66 23.01 2.71
C LYS A 80 -18.80 24.03 2.74
N GLN A 81 -19.26 24.42 1.57
CA GLN A 81 -20.21 25.48 1.34
C GLN A 81 -21.44 24.90 0.64
N SER A 82 -22.59 25.49 0.94
CA SER A 82 -23.79 25.25 0.11
C SER A 82 -23.55 25.74 -1.32
N PRO A 83 -24.32 25.27 -2.32
CA PRO A 83 -24.21 25.76 -3.70
C PRO A 83 -24.28 27.28 -3.83
N LEU A 84 -25.12 27.93 -3.00
CA LEU A 84 -25.25 29.39 -2.98
C LEU A 84 -23.98 30.08 -2.47
N GLN A 85 -23.44 29.60 -1.36
CA GLN A 85 -22.20 30.14 -0.76
C GLN A 85 -20.98 29.95 -1.67
N LEU A 86 -20.95 28.87 -2.45
CA LEU A 86 -19.92 28.67 -3.46
C LEU A 86 -19.97 29.76 -4.53
N LEU A 87 -21.16 30.10 -5.03
CA LEU A 87 -21.32 31.19 -6.00
C LEU A 87 -20.98 32.56 -5.41
N GLU A 88 -21.37 32.82 -4.15
CA GLU A 88 -21.01 34.04 -3.43
C GLU A 88 -19.48 34.18 -3.34
N THR A 89 -18.79 33.11 -2.92
CA THR A 89 -17.32 33.09 -2.83
C THR A 89 -16.67 33.34 -4.19
N ILE A 90 -17.18 32.72 -5.27
CA ILE A 90 -16.67 32.95 -6.63
C ILE A 90 -16.86 34.41 -7.06
N ALA A 91 -18.03 34.99 -6.78
CA ALA A 91 -18.32 36.38 -7.14
C ALA A 91 -17.42 37.36 -6.36
N GLU A 92 -17.17 37.09 -5.08
CA GLU A 92 -16.27 37.87 -4.22
C GLU A 92 -14.82 37.82 -4.72
N GLU A 93 -14.31 36.63 -5.03
CA GLU A 93 -12.95 36.40 -5.55
C GLU A 93 -12.73 37.04 -6.93
N LEU A 94 -13.78 37.10 -7.78
CA LEU A 94 -13.73 37.79 -9.07
C LEU A 94 -14.00 39.31 -8.96
N HIS A 95 -14.25 39.82 -7.75
CA HIS A 95 -14.60 41.21 -7.47
C HIS A 95 -15.86 41.70 -8.23
N ILE A 96 -16.88 40.86 -8.31
CA ILE A 96 -18.15 41.20 -8.96
C ILE A 96 -19.01 42.03 -8.00
N GLU A 97 -19.36 43.26 -8.40
CA GLU A 97 -20.25 44.12 -7.64
C GLU A 97 -21.70 43.63 -7.70
N LEU A 98 -22.24 43.19 -6.56
CA LEU A 98 -23.62 42.74 -6.45
C LEU A 98 -24.50 43.83 -5.79
N LYS A 99 -25.59 44.22 -6.46
CA LYS A 99 -26.45 45.37 -6.05
C LYS A 99 -27.44 45.06 -4.91
N SER A 100 -27.50 43.83 -4.41
CA SER A 100 -28.51 43.36 -3.44
C SER A 100 -27.87 42.79 -2.18
N ARG A 101 -28.56 42.83 -1.02
CA ARG A 101 -28.10 42.17 0.23
C ARG A 101 -28.63 40.74 0.43
N ARG A 102 -29.57 40.30 -0.42
CA ARG A 102 -30.06 38.92 -0.47
C ARG A 102 -29.82 38.38 -1.87
N PHE A 103 -29.01 37.33 -1.97
CA PHE A 103 -28.68 36.71 -3.24
C PHE A 103 -29.55 35.49 -3.49
N SER A 104 -30.03 35.37 -4.74
CA SER A 104 -30.61 34.14 -5.24
C SER A 104 -29.62 33.48 -6.19
N ASN A 105 -29.69 32.15 -6.32
CA ASN A 105 -28.86 31.39 -7.26
C ASN A 105 -28.89 32.01 -8.67
N LYS A 106 -30.08 32.36 -9.16
CA LYS A 106 -30.25 32.99 -10.48
C LYS A 106 -29.50 34.32 -10.59
N LEU A 107 -29.62 35.19 -9.60
CA LEU A 107 -29.00 36.52 -9.65
C LEU A 107 -27.46 36.42 -9.65
N LEU A 108 -26.88 35.48 -8.90
CA LEU A 108 -25.43 35.23 -8.90
C LEU A 108 -24.95 34.63 -10.22
N VAL A 109 -25.66 33.65 -10.75
CA VAL A 109 -25.33 33.04 -12.06
C VAL A 109 -25.42 34.08 -13.18
N ASP A 110 -26.47 34.92 -13.19
CA ASP A 110 -26.63 35.98 -14.20
C ASP A 110 -25.51 37.04 -14.10
N ALA A 111 -25.10 37.40 -12.88
CA ALA A 111 -24.00 38.34 -12.66
C ALA A 111 -22.65 37.75 -13.10
N LEU A 112 -22.39 36.49 -12.75
CA LEU A 112 -21.18 35.77 -13.17
C LEU A 112 -21.14 35.62 -14.70
N HIS A 113 -22.24 35.25 -15.34
CA HIS A 113 -22.30 35.12 -16.79
C HIS A 113 -21.97 36.44 -17.49
N ARG A 114 -22.53 37.56 -17.02
CA ARG A 114 -22.22 38.89 -17.57
C ARG A 114 -20.74 39.22 -17.43
N TYR A 115 -20.18 39.03 -16.23
CA TYR A 115 -18.76 39.26 -15.98
C TYR A 115 -17.86 38.42 -16.91
N LEU A 116 -18.19 37.13 -17.08
CA LEU A 116 -17.44 36.22 -17.94
C LEU A 116 -17.47 36.65 -19.43
N LEU A 117 -18.61 37.17 -19.90
CA LEU A 117 -18.73 37.72 -21.25
C LEU A 117 -17.92 39.01 -21.42
N ASP A 118 -17.95 39.91 -20.42
CA ASP A 118 -17.18 41.15 -20.44
C ASP A 118 -15.66 40.86 -20.42
N ALA A 119 -15.23 39.91 -19.59
CA ALA A 119 -13.84 39.44 -19.54
C ALA A 119 -13.40 38.85 -20.89
N TYR A 120 -14.24 38.00 -21.51
CA TYR A 120 -13.97 37.42 -22.82
C TYR A 120 -13.87 38.50 -23.91
N ALA A 121 -14.77 39.49 -23.92
CA ALA A 121 -14.73 40.60 -24.86
C ALA A 121 -13.46 41.46 -24.71
N ALA A 122 -12.90 41.54 -23.49
CA ALA A 122 -11.62 42.18 -23.20
C ALA A 122 -10.40 41.27 -23.48
N GLY A 123 -10.60 40.05 -24.01
CA GLY A 123 -9.53 39.09 -24.27
C GLY A 123 -8.94 38.44 -23.02
N LEU A 124 -9.62 38.57 -21.87
CA LEU A 124 -9.21 37.99 -20.59
C LEU A 124 -9.74 36.57 -20.46
N ARG A 125 -8.93 35.69 -19.86
CA ARG A 125 -9.34 34.33 -19.48
C ARG A 125 -9.77 34.31 -18.02
N VAL A 126 -10.77 33.50 -17.69
CA VAL A 126 -11.21 33.32 -16.30
C VAL A 126 -11.00 31.88 -15.87
N VAL A 127 -10.27 31.70 -14.77
CA VAL A 127 -9.92 30.40 -14.17
C VAL A 127 -10.51 30.33 -12.76
N LEU A 128 -11.30 29.30 -12.50
CA LEU A 128 -11.79 28.95 -11.17
C LEU A 128 -10.98 27.78 -10.64
N LEU A 129 -10.24 28.00 -9.55
CA LEU A 129 -9.50 26.97 -8.85
C LEU A 129 -10.24 26.59 -7.57
N ILE A 130 -10.61 25.33 -7.43
CA ILE A 130 -11.25 24.80 -6.22
C ILE A 130 -10.29 23.82 -5.57
N ASP A 131 -9.73 24.18 -4.42
CA ASP A 131 -8.88 23.29 -3.62
C ASP A 131 -9.72 22.48 -2.63
N GLU A 132 -9.20 21.34 -2.19
CA GLU A 132 -9.87 20.38 -1.31
C GLU A 132 -11.29 19.97 -1.81
N ALA A 133 -11.45 19.88 -3.13
CA ALA A 133 -12.73 19.69 -3.82
C ALA A 133 -13.48 18.39 -3.44
N GLN A 134 -12.82 17.40 -2.82
CA GLN A 134 -13.49 16.22 -2.27
C GLN A 134 -14.47 16.55 -1.14
N ASN A 135 -14.37 17.75 -0.54
CA ASN A 135 -15.29 18.22 0.49
C ASN A 135 -16.55 18.91 -0.06
N LEU A 136 -16.66 19.10 -1.38
CA LEU A 136 -17.89 19.61 -2.00
C LEU A 136 -19.03 18.58 -1.85
N SER A 137 -20.24 19.07 -1.59
CA SER A 137 -21.43 18.23 -1.71
C SER A 137 -21.74 17.90 -3.17
N VAL A 138 -22.55 16.87 -3.39
CA VAL A 138 -23.03 16.50 -4.74
C VAL A 138 -23.77 17.68 -5.39
N ASP A 139 -24.62 18.38 -4.63
CA ASP A 139 -25.35 19.55 -5.11
C ASP A 139 -24.40 20.70 -5.52
N ALA A 140 -23.30 20.89 -4.79
CA ALA A 140 -22.31 21.93 -5.12
C ALA A 140 -21.50 21.54 -6.37
N LEU A 141 -21.18 20.26 -6.55
CA LEU A 141 -20.56 19.74 -7.77
C LEU A 141 -21.49 19.84 -8.98
N GLU A 142 -22.79 19.63 -8.80
CA GLU A 142 -23.79 19.89 -9.84
C GLU A 142 -23.88 21.37 -10.19
N GLN A 143 -23.81 22.26 -9.20
CA GLN A 143 -23.74 23.70 -9.46
C GLN A 143 -22.48 24.06 -10.26
N VAL A 144 -21.33 23.49 -9.92
CA VAL A 144 -20.07 23.61 -10.66
C VAL A 144 -20.22 23.09 -12.09
N ARG A 145 -20.92 21.97 -12.31
CA ARG A 145 -21.26 21.47 -13.65
C ARG A 145 -22.06 22.50 -14.44
N LEU A 146 -23.07 23.13 -13.83
CA LEU A 146 -23.90 24.14 -14.50
C LEU A 146 -23.10 25.38 -14.93
N LEU A 147 -22.09 25.80 -14.15
CA LEU A 147 -21.23 26.93 -14.50
C LEU A 147 -20.45 26.71 -15.81
N THR A 148 -20.17 25.46 -16.18
CA THR A 148 -19.50 25.16 -17.47
C THR A 148 -20.40 25.24 -18.69
N ASN A 149 -21.70 25.46 -18.50
CA ASN A 149 -22.61 25.84 -19.59
C ASN A 149 -22.51 27.35 -19.93
N LEU A 150 -21.72 28.13 -19.18
CA LEU A 150 -21.45 29.52 -19.50
C LEU A 150 -20.42 29.55 -20.66
N GLU A 151 -20.94 29.61 -21.87
CA GLU A 151 -20.17 29.55 -23.11
C GLU A 151 -20.75 30.46 -24.19
N THR A 152 -19.91 30.85 -25.14
CA THR A 152 -20.34 31.41 -26.43
C THR A 152 -20.57 30.28 -27.43
N ALA A 153 -21.05 30.60 -28.64
CA ALA A 153 -21.21 29.61 -29.71
C ALA A 153 -19.90 28.90 -30.10
N THR A 154 -18.73 29.47 -29.75
CA THR A 154 -17.43 28.98 -30.20
C THR A 154 -16.47 28.66 -29.06
N GLN A 155 -16.65 29.19 -27.85
CA GLN A 155 -15.70 29.04 -26.73
C GLN A 155 -16.37 29.01 -25.36
N LYS A 156 -15.81 28.19 -24.46
CA LYS A 156 -16.14 28.21 -23.02
C LYS A 156 -15.60 29.49 -22.38
N LEU A 157 -16.37 30.08 -21.47
CA LEU A 157 -16.00 31.32 -20.81
C LEU A 157 -15.29 31.13 -19.46
N LEU A 158 -15.44 29.95 -18.85
CA LEU A 158 -14.89 29.61 -17.55
C LEU A 158 -14.10 28.31 -17.60
N GLN A 159 -12.84 28.36 -17.18
CA GLN A 159 -12.00 27.19 -16.97
C GLN A 159 -12.06 26.77 -15.49
N ILE A 160 -12.25 25.48 -15.20
CA ILE A 160 -12.34 25.01 -13.80
C ILE A 160 -11.24 24.00 -13.51
N ILE A 161 -10.50 24.23 -12.42
CA ILE A 161 -9.45 23.33 -11.92
C ILE A 161 -9.90 22.81 -10.55
N LEU A 162 -10.16 21.50 -10.48
CA LEU A 162 -10.50 20.79 -9.26
C LEU A 162 -9.25 20.14 -8.67
N ILE A 163 -8.83 20.62 -7.51
CA ILE A 163 -7.70 20.07 -6.75
C ILE A 163 -8.25 19.35 -5.53
N GLY A 164 -7.78 18.13 -5.28
CA GLY A 164 -8.27 17.37 -4.14
C GLY A 164 -7.47 16.13 -3.79
N GLN A 165 -8.00 15.38 -2.84
CA GLN A 165 -7.46 14.10 -2.40
C GLN A 165 -7.99 12.96 -3.32
N PRO A 166 -7.46 11.72 -3.25
CA PRO A 166 -7.91 10.61 -4.09
C PRO A 166 -9.44 10.38 -4.04
N GLU A 167 -10.07 10.66 -2.91
CA GLU A 167 -11.51 10.58 -2.66
C GLU A 167 -12.33 11.42 -3.65
N LEU A 168 -11.76 12.50 -4.20
CA LEU A 168 -12.42 13.28 -5.25
C LEU A 168 -12.72 12.41 -6.49
N ARG A 169 -11.85 11.45 -6.83
CA ARG A 169 -12.09 10.51 -7.94
C ARG A 169 -13.26 9.60 -7.65
N GLU A 170 -13.37 9.13 -6.41
CA GLU A 170 -14.47 8.28 -5.98
C GLU A 170 -15.79 9.06 -6.05
N VAL A 171 -15.82 10.29 -5.54
CA VAL A 171 -16.99 11.18 -5.63
C VAL A 171 -17.39 11.40 -7.10
N LEU A 172 -16.44 11.77 -7.96
CA LEU A 172 -16.70 12.00 -9.40
C LEU A 172 -17.09 10.73 -10.16
N SER A 173 -16.79 9.53 -9.64
CA SER A 173 -17.19 8.26 -10.24
C SER A 173 -18.64 7.86 -9.96
N ARG A 174 -19.32 8.58 -9.04
CA ARG A 174 -20.72 8.28 -8.67
C ARG A 174 -21.66 8.45 -9.87
N PRO A 175 -22.69 7.60 -10.02
CA PRO A 175 -23.60 7.65 -11.17
C PRO A 175 -24.25 9.01 -11.40
N GLU A 176 -24.62 9.72 -10.32
CA GLU A 176 -25.25 11.05 -10.35
C GLU A 176 -24.31 12.12 -10.95
N LEU A 177 -23.00 11.99 -10.80
CA LEU A 177 -21.99 12.94 -11.27
C LEU A 177 -21.37 12.56 -12.62
N ARG A 178 -21.89 11.54 -13.30
CA ARG A 178 -21.36 11.04 -14.58
C ARG A 178 -21.24 12.15 -15.63
N GLN A 179 -22.20 13.08 -15.68
CA GLN A 179 -22.19 14.19 -16.63
C GLN A 179 -21.05 15.17 -16.36
N LEU A 180 -20.77 15.46 -15.08
CA LEU A 180 -19.62 16.29 -14.70
C LEU A 180 -18.31 15.58 -15.03
N ALA A 181 -18.21 14.30 -14.70
CA ALA A 181 -17.01 13.50 -14.92
C ALA A 181 -16.61 13.41 -16.40
N GLN A 182 -17.58 13.39 -17.31
CA GLN A 182 -17.37 13.40 -18.77
C GLN A 182 -16.84 14.74 -19.30
N ARG A 183 -17.03 15.85 -18.56
CA ARG A 183 -16.51 17.17 -18.93
C ARG A 183 -15.08 17.42 -18.44
N ILE A 184 -14.49 16.45 -17.75
CA ILE A 184 -13.10 16.51 -17.29
C ILE A 184 -12.18 16.15 -18.46
N THR A 185 -11.55 17.16 -19.03
CA THR A 185 -10.66 17.08 -20.19
C THR A 185 -9.26 16.63 -19.80
N GLY A 186 -8.84 16.90 -18.55
CA GLY A 186 -7.54 16.48 -18.03
C GLY A 186 -7.64 15.89 -16.64
N ARG A 187 -7.01 14.73 -16.42
CA ARG A 187 -6.88 14.11 -15.09
C ARG A 187 -5.42 13.79 -14.82
N TYR A 188 -4.89 14.31 -13.72
CA TYR A 188 -3.55 14.00 -13.27
C TYR A 188 -3.56 13.49 -11.82
N HIS A 189 -2.76 12.45 -11.54
CA HIS A 189 -2.49 12.00 -10.18
C HIS A 189 -1.08 12.39 -9.76
N LEU A 190 -0.96 13.28 -8.78
CA LEU A 190 0.30 13.56 -8.13
C LEU A 190 0.62 12.45 -7.14
N GLU A 191 1.44 11.51 -7.61
CA GLU A 191 2.02 10.46 -6.79
C GLU A 191 3.13 11.00 -5.87
N SER A 192 3.42 10.25 -4.79
CA SER A 192 4.56 10.52 -3.92
C SER A 192 5.91 10.43 -4.65
N LEU A 193 6.94 11.06 -4.07
CA LEU A 193 8.30 11.03 -4.60
C LEU A 193 8.88 9.61 -4.55
N ARG A 194 9.51 9.16 -5.62
CA ARG A 194 10.31 7.93 -5.65
C ARG A 194 11.55 8.07 -4.75
N ARG A 195 12.23 6.97 -4.49
CA ARG A 195 13.42 6.95 -3.61
C ARG A 195 14.52 7.92 -4.05
N HIS A 196 14.82 7.96 -5.34
CA HIS A 196 15.84 8.87 -5.89
C HIS A 196 15.38 10.34 -5.83
N GLU A 197 14.10 10.61 -6.12
CA GLU A 197 13.50 11.95 -5.98
C GLU A 197 13.48 12.40 -4.52
N THR A 198 13.24 11.50 -3.56
CA THR A 198 13.30 11.80 -2.12
C THR A 198 14.71 12.25 -1.72
N ILE A 199 15.74 11.55 -2.20
CA ILE A 199 17.14 11.92 -1.94
C ILE A 199 17.43 13.30 -2.54
N ALA A 200 17.04 13.52 -3.80
CA ALA A 200 17.24 14.80 -4.48
C ALA A 200 16.49 15.95 -3.79
N TYR A 201 15.25 15.73 -3.36
CA TYR A 201 14.43 16.66 -2.58
C TYR A 201 15.12 17.08 -1.28
N VAL A 202 15.56 16.11 -0.48
CA VAL A 202 16.22 16.39 0.81
C VAL A 202 17.52 17.14 0.60
N ARG A 203 18.33 16.74 -0.39
CA ARG A 203 19.58 17.43 -0.75
C ARG A 203 19.35 18.85 -1.25
N HIS A 204 18.33 19.06 -2.08
CA HIS A 204 17.93 20.38 -2.55
C HIS A 204 17.64 21.30 -1.37
N ARG A 205 16.75 20.88 -0.46
CA ARG A 205 16.38 21.69 0.71
C ARG A 205 17.57 21.99 1.62
N LEU A 206 18.45 21.02 1.86
CA LEU A 206 19.67 21.24 2.64
C LEU A 206 20.62 22.24 1.96
N ARG A 207 20.79 22.15 0.65
CA ARG A 207 21.63 23.07 -0.12
C ARG A 207 21.11 24.50 -0.10
N VAL A 208 19.80 24.67 -0.27
CA VAL A 208 19.15 25.99 -0.16
C VAL A 208 19.35 26.59 1.23
N ALA A 209 19.34 25.77 2.28
CA ALA A 209 19.63 26.19 3.65
C ALA A 209 21.13 26.44 3.95
N GLY A 210 22.02 26.26 2.96
CA GLY A 210 23.46 26.53 3.08
C GLY A 210 24.34 25.31 3.40
N ALA A 211 23.82 24.07 3.32
CA ALA A 211 24.63 22.88 3.57
C ALA A 211 25.78 22.73 2.56
N THR A 212 27.02 22.63 3.07
CA THR A 212 28.23 22.40 2.28
C THR A 212 28.72 20.94 2.30
N ARG A 213 28.09 20.10 3.15
CA ARG A 213 28.41 18.68 3.33
C ARG A 213 27.13 17.83 3.41
N ASP A 214 27.27 16.53 3.20
CA ASP A 214 26.17 15.58 3.42
C ASP A 214 25.87 15.46 4.93
N ILE A 215 24.64 15.82 5.32
CA ILE A 215 24.18 15.75 6.71
C ILE A 215 23.46 14.42 7.01
N PHE A 216 22.92 13.75 5.99
CA PHE A 216 22.22 12.48 6.12
C PHE A 216 23.02 11.36 5.46
N THR A 217 23.17 10.25 6.16
CA THR A 217 23.77 9.03 5.58
C THR A 217 22.87 8.40 4.52
N THR A 218 23.43 7.57 3.64
CA THR A 218 22.64 6.78 2.67
C THR A 218 21.62 5.86 3.36
N GLY A 219 21.94 5.36 4.56
CA GLY A 219 21.01 4.58 5.39
C GLY A 219 19.84 5.42 5.89
N ALA A 220 20.11 6.64 6.36
CA ALA A 220 19.08 7.59 6.78
C ALA A 220 18.13 7.96 5.65
N MET A 221 18.66 8.25 4.45
CA MET A 221 17.85 8.56 3.28
C MET A 221 16.94 7.39 2.85
N ARG A 222 17.43 6.15 2.96
CA ARG A 222 16.61 4.94 2.71
C ARG A 222 15.45 4.84 3.69
N GLU A 223 15.73 4.99 4.98
CA GLU A 223 14.70 4.94 6.02
C GLU A 223 13.71 6.10 5.90
N LEU A 224 14.19 7.29 5.56
CA LEU A 224 13.36 8.48 5.41
C LEU A 224 12.35 8.29 4.27
N HIS A 225 12.78 7.76 3.12
CA HIS A 225 11.86 7.43 2.02
C HIS A 225 10.86 6.34 2.43
N ARG A 226 11.35 5.23 3.02
CA ARG A 226 10.50 4.10 3.45
C ARG A 226 9.41 4.53 4.44
N LEU A 227 9.79 5.34 5.43
CA LEU A 227 8.89 5.74 6.51
C LEU A 227 7.92 6.83 6.07
N SER A 228 8.37 7.76 5.23
CA SER A 228 7.49 8.82 4.71
C SER A 228 6.59 8.36 3.57
N GLY A 229 6.87 7.22 2.95
CA GLY A 229 6.22 6.81 1.69
C GLY A 229 6.50 7.77 0.53
N GLY A 230 7.58 8.56 0.62
CA GLY A 230 7.90 9.58 -0.38
C GLY A 230 7.05 10.86 -0.30
N VAL A 231 6.23 11.04 0.74
CA VAL A 231 5.37 12.22 0.90
C VAL A 231 6.18 13.42 1.41
N PRO A 232 6.37 14.52 0.64
CA PRO A 232 7.18 15.68 1.02
C PRO A 232 6.89 16.24 2.40
N ARG A 233 5.62 16.43 2.77
CA ARG A 233 5.25 16.93 4.10
C ARG A 233 5.77 16.03 5.23
N ILE A 234 5.67 14.72 5.07
CA ILE A 234 6.12 13.76 6.07
C ILE A 234 7.65 13.68 6.09
N ILE A 235 8.30 13.71 4.91
CA ILE A 235 9.76 13.81 4.81
C ILE A 235 10.26 15.00 5.63
N ASN A 236 9.65 16.18 5.47
CA ASN A 236 10.06 17.39 6.18
C ASN A 236 9.95 17.24 7.70
N VAL A 237 8.80 16.74 8.17
CA VAL A 237 8.56 16.59 9.61
C VAL A 237 9.55 15.59 10.23
N ILE A 238 9.76 14.43 9.59
CA ILE A 238 10.70 13.42 10.09
C ILE A 238 12.14 13.95 10.02
N ALA A 239 12.53 14.62 8.93
CA ALA A 239 13.89 15.13 8.74
C ALA A 239 14.22 16.27 9.72
N ASP A 240 13.30 17.20 9.97
CA ASP A 240 13.48 18.28 10.96
C ASP A 240 13.68 17.69 12.38
N ARG A 241 12.86 16.70 12.74
CA ARG A 241 12.98 15.98 14.02
C ARG A 241 14.28 15.17 14.12
N ALA A 242 14.71 14.54 13.03
CA ALA A 242 15.95 13.78 13.01
C ALA A 242 17.19 14.70 13.15
N LEU A 243 17.17 15.89 12.53
CA LEU A 243 18.22 16.91 12.74
C LEU A 243 18.27 17.39 14.20
N LEU A 244 17.10 17.63 14.80
CA LEU A 244 17.03 18.00 16.21
C LEU A 244 17.58 16.89 17.12
N GLY A 245 17.21 15.63 16.86
CA GLY A 245 17.68 14.48 17.61
C GLY A 245 19.19 14.25 17.49
N ALA A 246 19.77 14.44 16.30
CA ALA A 246 21.21 14.39 16.09
C ALA A 246 21.94 15.50 16.85
N TYR A 247 21.43 16.73 16.81
CA TYR A 247 21.98 17.86 17.56
C TYR A 247 21.99 17.61 19.08
N THR A 248 20.90 17.10 19.65
CA THR A 248 20.84 16.79 21.09
C THR A 248 21.83 15.71 21.53
N ARG A 249 22.34 14.91 20.58
CA ARG A 249 23.33 13.84 20.82
C ARG A 249 24.72 14.20 20.33
N GLU A 250 24.89 15.43 19.83
CA GLU A 250 26.14 15.93 19.24
C GLU A 250 26.65 15.05 18.07
N GLU A 251 25.75 14.36 17.36
CA GLU A 251 26.09 13.51 16.23
C GLU A 251 26.23 14.34 14.94
N PRO A 252 27.39 14.29 14.23
CA PRO A 252 27.65 15.16 13.08
C PRO A 252 26.85 14.79 11.82
N MET A 253 26.23 13.61 11.80
CA MET A 253 25.40 13.11 10.70
C MET A 253 24.15 12.44 11.25
N VAL A 254 23.05 12.54 10.50
CA VAL A 254 21.81 11.80 10.75
C VAL A 254 21.92 10.41 10.13
N ASP A 255 21.78 9.39 10.96
CA ASP A 255 21.77 7.98 10.55
C ASP A 255 20.34 7.40 10.46
N GLY A 256 20.23 6.13 10.07
CA GLY A 256 18.91 5.46 9.99
C GLY A 256 18.23 5.28 11.35
N SER A 257 18.99 5.22 12.45
CA SER A 257 18.44 5.05 13.80
C SER A 257 17.72 6.31 14.27
N LEU A 258 18.33 7.49 14.04
CA LEU A 258 17.76 8.79 14.32
C LEU A 258 16.50 9.05 13.51
N VAL A 259 16.50 8.68 12.22
CA VAL A 259 15.31 8.78 11.37
C VAL A 259 14.15 7.92 11.89
N ARG A 260 14.41 6.68 12.33
CA ARG A 260 13.37 5.82 12.92
C ARG A 260 12.82 6.38 14.24
N ARG A 261 13.70 6.94 15.09
CA ARG A 261 13.27 7.58 16.35
C ARG A 261 12.41 8.81 16.06
N ALA A 262 12.85 9.68 15.17
CA ALA A 262 12.09 10.84 14.73
C ALA A 262 10.73 10.43 14.15
N ALA A 263 10.68 9.41 13.29
CA ALA A 263 9.43 8.88 12.76
C ALA A 263 8.52 8.32 13.87
N SER A 264 9.09 7.67 14.90
CA SER A 264 8.31 7.14 16.03
C SER A 264 7.59 8.24 16.80
N GLU A 265 8.28 9.37 17.04
CA GLU A 265 7.69 10.55 17.66
C GLU A 265 6.60 11.16 16.79
N VAL A 266 6.83 11.27 15.48
CA VAL A 266 5.88 11.86 14.52
C VAL A 266 4.62 11.03 14.39
N TYR A 267 4.73 9.70 14.40
CA TYR A 267 3.57 8.81 14.31
C TYR A 267 2.94 8.46 15.66
N GLY A 268 3.57 8.83 16.78
CA GLY A 268 3.12 8.44 18.12
C GLY A 268 3.15 6.93 18.36
N ARG A 269 3.98 6.18 17.63
CA ARG A 269 4.11 4.72 17.74
C ARG A 269 5.54 4.28 17.46
N PRO A 270 6.04 3.21 18.09
CA PRO A 270 7.39 2.72 17.83
C PRO A 270 7.56 2.31 16.37
N VAL A 271 8.59 2.83 15.72
CA VAL A 271 8.99 2.49 14.35
C VAL A 271 10.22 1.59 14.43
N MET A 272 10.00 0.30 14.14
CA MET A 272 11.07 -0.69 14.15
C MET A 272 11.81 -0.72 12.79
N PRO A 273 13.08 -1.15 12.76
CA PRO A 273 13.76 -1.39 11.50
C PRO A 273 13.17 -2.61 10.76
N PRO A 274 13.31 -2.69 9.42
CA PRO A 274 12.73 -3.77 8.62
C PRO A 274 13.15 -5.18 9.05
N TRP A 275 14.43 -5.36 9.42
CA TRP A 275 14.96 -6.63 9.91
C TRP A 275 14.36 -7.05 11.26
N LEU A 276 13.99 -6.09 12.11
CA LEU A 276 13.28 -6.35 13.38
C LEU A 276 11.80 -6.66 13.17
N HIS A 277 11.16 -6.28 12.07
CA HIS A 277 9.77 -6.70 11.84
C HIS A 277 9.66 -8.22 11.66
N GLY A 278 10.68 -8.87 11.08
CA GLY A 278 10.74 -10.33 10.96
C GLY A 278 11.11 -11.05 12.26
N LEU A 279 12.03 -10.49 13.05
CA LEU A 279 12.42 -11.04 14.37
C LEU A 279 11.34 -10.80 15.43
N ALA A 280 10.73 -9.61 15.46
CA ALA A 280 9.70 -9.25 16.43
C ALA A 280 8.38 -9.98 16.16
N LEU A 281 7.98 -10.25 14.90
CA LEU A 281 6.79 -11.07 14.66
C LEU A 281 7.02 -12.53 15.07
N GLY A 282 8.14 -13.15 14.68
CA GLY A 282 8.41 -14.55 15.00
C GLY A 282 8.54 -14.81 16.51
N GLY A 283 9.25 -13.94 17.22
CA GLY A 283 9.42 -14.01 18.68
C GLY A 283 8.18 -13.59 19.47
N ALA A 284 7.44 -12.56 19.04
CA ALA A 284 6.21 -12.14 19.72
C ALA A 284 5.05 -13.12 19.51
N LEU A 285 4.98 -13.79 18.35
CA LEU A 285 3.99 -14.84 18.06
C LEU A 285 4.22 -16.08 18.91
N ALA A 286 5.45 -16.61 18.86
CA ALA A 286 5.85 -17.74 19.68
C ALA A 286 5.72 -17.41 21.17
N GLY A 287 6.10 -16.19 21.56
CA GLY A 287 5.92 -15.68 22.92
C GLY A 287 4.45 -15.59 23.35
N ALA A 288 3.55 -15.05 22.51
CA ALA A 288 2.13 -14.95 22.84
C ALA A 288 1.44 -16.31 22.95
N ALA A 289 1.71 -17.22 22.02
CA ALA A 289 1.23 -18.60 22.09
C ALA A 289 1.74 -19.29 23.36
N LEU A 290 3.03 -19.14 23.65
CA LEU A 290 3.69 -19.73 24.81
C LEU A 290 3.16 -19.14 26.13
N LEU A 291 2.93 -17.83 26.21
CA LEU A 291 2.37 -17.17 27.38
C LEU A 291 0.94 -17.64 27.65
N ALA A 292 0.11 -17.79 26.61
CA ALA A 292 -1.25 -18.31 26.74
C ALA A 292 -1.26 -19.75 27.25
N PHE A 293 -0.37 -20.61 26.73
CA PHE A 293 -0.20 -21.98 27.20
C PHE A 293 0.32 -22.04 28.65
N ARG A 294 1.38 -21.28 28.93
CA ARG A 294 2.01 -21.19 30.25
C ARG A 294 1.02 -20.74 31.33
N ALA A 295 0.20 -19.74 31.04
CA ALA A 295 -0.76 -19.21 32.00
C ALA A 295 -1.74 -20.28 32.52
N ILE A 296 -2.04 -21.31 31.72
CA ILE A 296 -2.96 -22.38 32.09
C ILE A 296 -2.21 -23.60 32.64
N HIS A 297 -1.12 -24.00 31.99
CA HIS A 297 -0.50 -25.31 32.23
C HIS A 297 0.84 -25.24 32.98
N LEU A 298 1.52 -24.10 33.02
CA LEU A 298 2.85 -23.91 33.64
C LEU A 298 2.96 -22.55 34.38
N PRO A 299 2.00 -22.15 35.24
CA PRO A 299 1.93 -20.79 35.78
C PRO A 299 3.15 -20.37 36.61
N ASP A 300 3.80 -21.34 37.27
CA ASP A 300 4.90 -21.11 38.20
C ASP A 300 6.30 -21.25 37.57
N LEU A 301 6.38 -21.67 36.30
CA LEU A 301 7.66 -21.91 35.62
C LEU A 301 8.11 -20.67 34.83
N GLY A 302 9.36 -20.24 34.99
CA GLY A 302 9.99 -19.28 34.09
C GLY A 302 10.48 -19.98 32.82
N LEU A 303 10.14 -19.46 31.64
CA LEU A 303 10.55 -20.05 30.36
C LEU A 303 11.47 -19.08 29.60
N ALA A 304 12.64 -19.57 29.20
CA ALA A 304 13.50 -18.95 28.21
C ALA A 304 13.37 -19.71 26.89
N LEU A 305 13.32 -19.00 25.77
CA LEU A 305 13.10 -19.58 24.45
C LEU A 305 14.18 -19.08 23.48
N ASP A 306 14.95 -20.01 22.93
CA ASP A 306 15.84 -19.77 21.81
C ASP A 306 15.21 -20.34 20.53
N ILE A 307 15.09 -19.51 19.50
CA ILE A 307 14.46 -19.90 18.23
C ILE A 307 15.52 -19.88 17.13
N GLU A 308 15.83 -21.06 16.58
CA GLU A 308 16.56 -21.19 15.32
C GLU A 308 15.59 -21.10 14.14
N LYS A 309 15.80 -20.10 13.27
CA LYS A 309 14.93 -19.85 12.11
C LYS A 309 15.49 -20.53 10.85
N GLY A 310 14.91 -21.68 10.49
CA GLY A 310 15.20 -22.37 9.23
C GLY A 310 14.34 -21.94 8.03
N ILE A 311 13.34 -21.08 8.23
CA ILE A 311 12.43 -20.61 7.18
C ILE A 311 12.64 -19.11 6.93
N PRO A 312 12.95 -18.69 5.70
CA PRO A 312 13.10 -17.28 5.32
C PRO A 312 11.88 -16.43 5.70
N LEU A 313 12.13 -15.21 6.17
CA LEU A 313 11.10 -14.27 6.61
C LEU A 313 10.31 -13.71 5.44
N GLY A 314 8.98 -13.59 5.60
CA GLY A 314 8.12 -13.03 4.55
C GLY A 314 8.11 -13.85 3.24
N SER A 315 8.44 -15.13 3.33
CA SER A 315 8.58 -16.02 2.17
C SER A 315 7.26 -16.60 1.65
N GLY A 316 6.20 -16.57 2.47
CA GLY A 316 4.96 -17.31 2.20
C GLY A 316 4.97 -18.76 2.71
N MET A 317 6.08 -19.23 3.28
CA MET A 317 6.27 -20.62 3.72
C MET A 317 5.79 -20.92 5.16
N GLY A 318 4.98 -20.05 5.77
CA GLY A 318 4.44 -20.30 7.12
C GLY A 318 5.45 -20.21 8.29
N GLY A 319 6.61 -19.57 8.10
CA GLY A 319 7.67 -19.50 9.12
C GLY A 319 7.28 -18.84 10.45
N SER A 320 6.20 -18.05 10.46
CA SER A 320 5.60 -17.49 11.68
C SER A 320 4.85 -18.56 12.49
N ALA A 321 4.00 -19.34 11.83
CA ALA A 321 3.25 -20.43 12.45
C ALA A 321 4.19 -21.53 12.96
N ALA A 322 5.22 -21.88 12.18
CA ALA A 322 6.21 -22.88 12.55
C ALA A 322 6.89 -22.57 13.89
N SER A 323 7.23 -21.31 14.17
CA SER A 323 7.84 -20.93 15.45
C SER A 323 6.88 -20.98 16.62
N ALA A 324 5.61 -20.59 16.43
CA ALA A 324 4.61 -20.70 17.49
C ALA A 324 4.34 -22.17 17.84
N VAL A 325 4.18 -23.02 16.82
CA VAL A 325 4.00 -24.46 16.98
C VAL A 325 5.22 -25.10 17.65
N ALA A 326 6.45 -24.78 17.20
CA ALA A 326 7.66 -25.32 17.80
C ALA A 326 7.79 -24.95 19.29
N ALA A 327 7.53 -23.69 19.64
CA ALA A 327 7.55 -23.25 21.03
C ALA A 327 6.51 -23.97 21.91
N LEU A 328 5.30 -24.17 21.39
CA LEU A 328 4.24 -24.90 22.09
C LEU A 328 4.57 -26.38 22.26
N VAL A 329 5.06 -27.04 21.23
CA VAL A 329 5.44 -28.47 21.29
C VAL A 329 6.59 -28.66 22.29
N ALA A 330 7.58 -27.75 22.28
CA ALA A 330 8.67 -27.76 23.25
C ALA A 330 8.15 -27.55 24.68
N ALA A 331 7.30 -26.54 24.92
CA ALA A 331 6.73 -26.27 26.24
C ALA A 331 5.81 -27.39 26.74
N ASN A 332 5.04 -28.01 25.84
CA ASN A 332 4.19 -29.15 26.15
C ASN A 332 4.99 -30.36 26.65
N SER A 333 6.23 -30.52 26.18
CA SER A 333 7.13 -31.58 26.66
C SER A 333 7.60 -31.40 28.10
N LEU A 334 7.47 -30.18 28.67
CA LEU A 334 7.80 -29.89 30.06
C LEU A 334 6.68 -30.30 31.03
N LEU A 335 5.48 -30.63 30.52
CA LEU A 335 4.40 -31.14 31.35
C LEU A 335 4.71 -32.57 31.80
N PRO A 336 4.33 -32.95 33.04
CA PRO A 336 4.41 -34.34 33.48
C PRO A 336 3.64 -35.30 32.56
N HIS A 337 2.54 -34.82 31.99
CA HIS A 337 1.71 -35.51 31.01
C HIS A 337 1.47 -34.56 29.82
N PRO A 338 2.28 -34.62 28.76
CA PRO A 338 2.11 -33.79 27.58
C PRO A 338 0.72 -33.94 26.97
N LEU A 339 0.10 -32.83 26.59
CA LEU A 339 -1.17 -32.82 25.90
C LEU A 339 -1.05 -33.45 24.50
N PRO A 340 -2.12 -34.05 23.97
CA PRO A 340 -2.24 -34.35 22.54
C PRO A 340 -1.92 -33.11 21.68
N LEU A 341 -1.22 -33.28 20.56
CA LEU A 341 -0.81 -32.15 19.72
C LEU A 341 -1.99 -31.29 19.26
N ILE A 342 -3.13 -31.91 18.98
CA ILE A 342 -4.36 -31.19 18.59
C ILE A 342 -4.82 -30.19 19.65
N ASP A 343 -4.59 -30.47 20.93
CA ASP A 343 -5.01 -29.60 22.03
C ASP A 343 -4.10 -28.37 22.17
N LEU A 344 -2.96 -28.35 21.45
CA LEU A 344 -2.09 -27.17 21.35
C LEU A 344 -2.61 -26.14 20.33
N TYR A 345 -3.52 -26.56 19.43
CA TYR A 345 -4.01 -25.73 18.33
C TYR A 345 -4.66 -24.40 18.77
N PRO A 346 -5.53 -24.36 19.81
CA PRO A 346 -6.12 -23.10 20.27
C PRO A 346 -5.09 -22.09 20.77
N PHE A 347 -4.00 -22.55 21.40
CA PHE A 347 -2.90 -21.68 21.85
C PHE A 347 -2.11 -21.14 20.67
N ALA A 348 -1.87 -21.97 19.66
CA ALA A 348 -1.16 -21.57 18.45
C ALA A 348 -1.96 -20.52 17.65
N LEU A 349 -3.29 -20.66 17.58
CA LEU A 349 -4.18 -19.64 17.01
C LEU A 349 -4.17 -18.33 17.82
N THR A 350 -4.04 -18.39 19.14
CA THR A 350 -3.94 -17.18 19.98
C THR A 350 -2.67 -16.41 19.64
N GLY A 351 -1.54 -17.09 19.43
CA GLY A 351 -0.33 -16.46 18.92
C GLY A 351 -0.61 -15.76 17.59
N GLU A 352 -1.13 -16.50 16.62
CA GLU A 352 -1.34 -16.01 15.25
C GLU A 352 -2.31 -14.79 15.18
N ALA A 353 -3.36 -14.76 16.01
CA ALA A 353 -4.27 -13.64 16.14
C ALA A 353 -3.58 -12.32 16.56
N VAL A 354 -2.57 -12.40 17.43
CA VAL A 354 -1.83 -11.22 17.90
C VAL A 354 -1.05 -10.54 16.77
N ALA A 355 -0.56 -11.28 15.77
CA ALA A 355 0.19 -10.68 14.66
C ALA A 355 -0.66 -10.39 13.41
N SER A 356 -1.59 -11.28 13.08
CA SER A 356 -2.30 -11.21 11.80
C SER A 356 -3.60 -10.39 11.90
N GLY A 357 -4.13 -10.19 13.11
CA GLY A 357 -5.42 -9.55 13.39
C GLY A 357 -6.63 -10.45 13.14
N GLY A 358 -6.41 -11.73 12.84
CA GLY A 358 -7.45 -12.75 12.62
C GLY A 358 -6.95 -14.14 13.05
N ARG A 359 -7.85 -15.11 13.19
CA ARG A 359 -7.51 -16.50 13.53
C ARG A 359 -7.50 -17.33 12.25
N HIS A 360 -6.35 -17.53 11.63
CA HIS A 360 -6.14 -18.33 10.43
C HIS A 360 -5.39 -19.64 10.76
N GLY A 361 -6.13 -20.74 10.76
CA GLY A 361 -5.59 -22.07 11.06
C GLY A 361 -4.78 -22.73 9.96
N ASP A 362 -4.77 -22.17 8.76
CA ASP A 362 -4.29 -22.77 7.52
C ASP A 362 -2.77 -23.01 7.50
N ASN A 363 -1.97 -22.21 8.22
CA ASN A 363 -0.55 -22.50 8.44
C ASN A 363 -0.28 -23.24 9.75
N VAL A 364 -1.03 -22.92 10.80
CA VAL A 364 -0.81 -23.43 12.15
C VAL A 364 -1.14 -24.92 12.23
N ALA A 365 -2.30 -25.32 11.71
CA ALA A 365 -2.76 -26.69 11.81
C ALA A 365 -1.82 -27.68 11.09
N PRO A 366 -1.45 -27.50 9.80
CA PRO A 366 -0.57 -28.45 9.12
C PRO A 366 0.85 -28.42 9.69
N SER A 367 1.32 -27.28 10.20
CA SER A 367 2.61 -27.23 10.91
C SER A 367 2.60 -28.06 12.19
N LEU A 368 1.46 -28.14 12.88
CA LEU A 368 1.31 -28.86 14.14
C LEU A 368 1.06 -30.34 13.94
N LEU A 369 0.10 -30.71 13.08
CA LEU A 369 -0.36 -32.10 12.92
C LEU A 369 0.29 -32.82 11.73
N GLY A 370 0.83 -32.08 10.76
CA GLY A 370 1.35 -32.63 9.51
C GLY A 370 0.27 -32.87 8.47
N GLY A 371 0.71 -33.25 7.27
CA GLY A 371 -0.17 -33.57 6.15
C GLY A 371 -0.94 -32.38 5.58
N LEU A 372 -2.05 -32.70 4.91
CA LEU A 372 -2.97 -31.74 4.31
C LEU A 372 -4.15 -31.50 5.25
N ILE A 373 -4.48 -30.23 5.52
CA ILE A 373 -5.50 -29.89 6.53
C ILE A 373 -6.44 -28.82 5.99
N LEU A 374 -7.73 -29.06 6.18
CA LEU A 374 -8.77 -28.04 6.07
C LEU A 374 -8.93 -27.33 7.41
N ALA A 375 -8.55 -26.05 7.47
CA ALA A 375 -8.72 -25.22 8.66
C ALA A 375 -10.15 -24.66 8.72
N LEU A 376 -10.97 -25.19 9.64
CA LEU A 376 -12.28 -24.62 9.94
C LEU A 376 -12.16 -23.60 11.09
N PRO A 377 -13.11 -22.65 11.23
CA PRO A 377 -13.08 -21.66 12.30
C PRO A 377 -13.05 -22.25 13.72
N ASP A 378 -13.63 -23.43 13.91
CA ASP A 378 -13.77 -24.13 15.18
C ASP A 378 -12.71 -25.23 15.39
N ARG A 379 -12.28 -25.92 14.33
CA ARG A 379 -11.34 -27.05 14.42
C ARG A 379 -10.56 -27.29 13.12
N PRO A 380 -9.38 -27.91 13.17
CA PRO A 380 -8.71 -28.42 11.97
C PRO A 380 -9.29 -29.79 11.59
N LEU A 381 -9.38 -30.06 10.29
CA LEU A 381 -9.78 -31.37 9.75
C LEU A 381 -8.67 -31.90 8.84
N ALA A 382 -8.05 -33.02 9.25
CA ALA A 382 -7.07 -33.70 8.41
C ALA A 382 -7.75 -34.26 7.16
N LEU A 383 -7.15 -33.99 6.00
CA LEU A 383 -7.60 -34.53 4.71
C LEU A 383 -6.69 -35.69 4.30
N PRO A 384 -7.22 -36.72 3.64
CA PRO A 384 -6.38 -37.74 3.03
C PRO A 384 -5.55 -37.10 1.91
N ALA A 385 -4.24 -37.00 2.12
CA ALA A 385 -3.32 -36.63 1.05
C ALA A 385 -3.10 -37.87 0.17
N PRO A 386 -3.35 -37.80 -1.15
CA PRO A 386 -3.10 -38.95 -2.02
C PRO A 386 -1.63 -39.40 -1.94
N ALA A 387 -1.42 -40.72 -1.86
CA ALA A 387 -0.10 -41.29 -1.68
C ALA A 387 0.83 -40.93 -2.85
N GLY A 388 2.09 -40.63 -2.56
CA GLY A 388 3.10 -40.32 -3.57
C GLY A 388 3.20 -38.84 -3.96
N ILE A 389 2.17 -38.02 -3.74
CA ILE A 389 2.22 -36.59 -4.14
C ILE A 389 3.33 -35.84 -3.40
N HIS A 390 4.14 -35.13 -4.18
CA HIS A 390 5.19 -34.24 -3.70
C HIS A 390 4.91 -32.78 -4.07
N CYS A 391 5.32 -31.89 -3.19
CA CYS A 391 5.37 -30.45 -3.40
C CYS A 391 6.78 -30.06 -3.83
N ALA A 392 6.88 -29.45 -5.01
CA ALA A 392 8.00 -28.63 -5.41
C ALA A 392 7.77 -27.20 -4.93
N LEU A 393 8.59 -26.72 -3.99
CA LEU A 393 8.52 -25.38 -3.45
C LEU A 393 9.73 -24.59 -3.94
N VAL A 394 9.51 -23.44 -4.58
CA VAL A 394 10.58 -22.55 -5.04
C VAL A 394 10.40 -21.18 -4.42
N HIS A 395 11.42 -20.72 -3.70
CA HIS A 395 11.47 -19.40 -3.09
C HIS A 395 12.38 -18.49 -3.92
N PRO A 396 11.85 -17.50 -4.63
CA PRO A 396 12.67 -16.46 -5.23
C PRO A 396 13.31 -15.61 -4.12
N HIS A 397 14.57 -15.20 -4.30
CA HIS A 397 15.34 -14.36 -3.37
C HIS A 397 14.84 -12.90 -3.37
N GLN A 398 13.57 -12.74 -3.01
CA GLN A 398 12.87 -11.49 -2.90
C GLN A 398 11.93 -11.54 -1.70
N VAL A 399 11.62 -10.37 -1.16
CA VAL A 399 10.71 -10.25 -0.02
C VAL A 399 9.47 -9.51 -0.50
N LEU A 400 8.31 -10.15 -0.36
CA LEU A 400 7.03 -9.50 -0.57
C LEU A 400 6.50 -8.99 0.77
N GLU A 401 6.17 -7.70 0.86
CA GLU A 401 5.54 -7.18 2.07
C GLU A 401 4.13 -7.75 2.23
N THR A 402 3.87 -8.40 3.37
CA THR A 402 2.55 -8.96 3.72
C THR A 402 1.42 -7.93 3.60
N ARG A 403 1.71 -6.65 3.82
CA ARG A 403 0.74 -5.56 3.67
C ARG A 403 0.32 -5.36 2.21
N ALA A 404 1.26 -5.39 1.26
CA ALA A 404 0.97 -5.27 -0.17
C ALA A 404 0.10 -6.45 -0.64
N ALA A 405 0.45 -7.67 -0.22
CA ALA A 405 -0.33 -8.88 -0.51
C ALA A 405 -1.76 -8.84 0.05
N ARG A 406 -1.98 -8.18 1.20
CA ARG A 406 -3.33 -7.94 1.76
C ARG A 406 -4.06 -6.81 1.04
N GLN A 407 -3.36 -5.74 0.66
CA GLN A 407 -3.95 -4.61 -0.03
C GLN A 407 -4.50 -4.99 -1.40
N ALA A 408 -3.83 -5.90 -2.11
CA ALA A 408 -4.28 -6.44 -3.39
C ALA A 408 -5.66 -7.12 -3.34
N LEU A 409 -6.14 -7.53 -2.15
CA LEU A 409 -7.42 -8.22 -1.97
C LEU A 409 -8.55 -7.31 -1.47
N ARG A 410 -8.36 -5.98 -1.39
CA ARG A 410 -9.36 -5.07 -0.82
C ARG A 410 -10.63 -4.93 -1.66
N SER A 411 -10.53 -5.08 -2.97
CA SER A 411 -11.70 -5.01 -3.84
C SER A 411 -12.65 -6.17 -3.53
N PRO A 412 -13.98 -5.96 -3.50
CA PRO A 412 -14.93 -7.05 -3.29
C PRO A 412 -14.83 -8.11 -4.39
N PHE A 413 -15.27 -9.33 -4.08
CA PHE A 413 -15.45 -10.41 -5.06
C PHE A 413 -16.90 -10.45 -5.53
N THR A 414 -17.10 -10.80 -6.79
CA THR A 414 -18.41 -11.05 -7.37
C THR A 414 -18.95 -12.41 -6.95
N ILE A 415 -20.27 -12.57 -6.95
CA ILE A 415 -20.92 -13.87 -6.66
C ILE A 415 -20.48 -14.95 -7.66
N GLY A 416 -20.23 -14.57 -8.91
CA GLY A 416 -19.74 -15.50 -9.94
C GLY A 416 -18.36 -16.05 -9.61
N GLU A 417 -17.43 -15.19 -9.20
CA GLU A 417 -16.09 -15.58 -8.76
C GLU A 417 -16.15 -16.51 -7.54
N ILE A 418 -16.97 -16.19 -6.53
CA ILE A 418 -17.13 -17.02 -5.32
C ILE A 418 -17.72 -18.40 -5.66
N THR A 419 -18.73 -18.45 -6.52
CA THR A 419 -19.33 -19.72 -6.98
C THR A 419 -18.31 -20.58 -7.71
N ALA A 420 -17.52 -19.98 -8.61
CA ALA A 420 -16.47 -20.68 -9.34
C ALA A 420 -15.39 -21.23 -8.40
N GLN A 421 -14.91 -20.43 -7.45
CA GLN A 421 -13.92 -20.88 -6.47
C GLN A 421 -14.46 -22.00 -5.57
N SER A 422 -15.73 -21.92 -5.17
CA SER A 422 -16.37 -22.95 -4.34
C SER A 422 -16.43 -24.30 -5.08
N ALA A 423 -16.72 -24.27 -6.38
CA ALA A 423 -16.70 -25.48 -7.21
C ALA A 423 -15.29 -26.08 -7.34
N LEU A 424 -14.26 -25.25 -7.52
CA LEU A 424 -12.85 -25.69 -7.55
C LEU A 424 -12.43 -26.34 -6.22
N LEU A 425 -12.75 -25.68 -5.10
CA LEU A 425 -12.48 -26.23 -3.77
C LEU A 425 -13.20 -27.58 -3.56
N ALA A 426 -14.47 -27.69 -3.96
CA ALA A 426 -15.21 -28.95 -3.85
C ALA A 426 -14.56 -30.08 -4.66
N ARG A 427 -14.12 -29.81 -5.89
CA ARG A 427 -13.37 -30.79 -6.71
C ARG A 427 -12.08 -31.22 -6.03
N PHE A 428 -11.30 -30.26 -5.52
CA PHE A 428 -10.06 -30.54 -4.82
C PHE A 428 -10.28 -31.44 -3.59
N LEU A 429 -11.26 -31.11 -2.74
CA LEU A 429 -11.58 -31.89 -1.54
C LEU A 429 -12.07 -33.30 -1.89
N ILE A 430 -12.98 -33.44 -2.86
CA ILE A 430 -13.50 -34.75 -3.29
C ILE A 430 -12.40 -35.58 -3.96
N GLY A 431 -11.52 -34.94 -4.74
CA GLY A 431 -10.36 -35.59 -5.36
C GLY A 431 -9.41 -36.15 -4.31
N CYS A 432 -9.11 -35.39 -3.26
CA CYS A 432 -8.33 -35.86 -2.11
C CYS A 432 -8.99 -37.07 -1.45
N GLU A 433 -10.28 -36.96 -1.10
CA GLU A 433 -11.04 -38.02 -0.42
C GLU A 433 -11.10 -39.33 -1.21
N ARG A 434 -11.18 -39.25 -2.54
CA ARG A 434 -11.28 -40.41 -3.43
C ARG A 434 -9.93 -40.93 -3.92
N GLY A 435 -8.84 -40.19 -3.70
CA GLY A 435 -7.57 -40.45 -4.37
C GLY A 435 -7.62 -40.27 -5.90
N ASP A 436 -8.54 -39.43 -6.39
CA ASP A 436 -8.72 -39.12 -7.81
C ASP A 436 -7.84 -37.92 -8.19
N LEU A 437 -6.69 -38.21 -8.81
CA LEU A 437 -5.68 -37.21 -9.15
C LEU A 437 -6.17 -36.22 -10.22
N ASP A 438 -6.93 -36.68 -11.21
CA ASP A 438 -7.47 -35.83 -12.26
C ASP A 438 -8.47 -34.83 -11.68
N LEU A 439 -9.36 -35.31 -10.81
CA LEU A 439 -10.34 -34.45 -10.13
C LEU A 439 -9.65 -33.46 -9.20
N LEU A 440 -8.65 -33.91 -8.43
CA LEU A 440 -7.83 -33.06 -7.58
C LEU A 440 -7.13 -31.96 -8.39
N ALA A 441 -6.43 -32.32 -9.46
CA ALA A 441 -5.73 -31.40 -10.34
C ALA A 441 -6.69 -30.36 -10.93
N SER A 442 -7.89 -30.79 -11.36
CA SER A 442 -8.93 -29.89 -11.89
C SER A 442 -9.49 -28.90 -10.85
N GLY A 443 -9.30 -29.18 -9.56
CA GLY A 443 -9.67 -28.32 -8.43
C GLY A 443 -8.52 -27.48 -7.89
N LEU A 444 -7.26 -27.79 -8.23
CA LEU A 444 -6.05 -27.10 -7.75
C LEU A 444 -5.82 -25.79 -8.52
N ALA A 445 -6.79 -24.88 -8.43
CA ALA A 445 -6.78 -23.58 -9.05
C ALA A 445 -7.41 -22.52 -8.13
N ASP A 446 -6.97 -21.28 -8.28
CA ASP A 446 -7.47 -20.14 -7.53
C ASP A 446 -7.86 -19.01 -8.48
N VAL A 447 -9.16 -18.70 -8.50
CA VAL A 447 -9.73 -17.62 -9.31
C VAL A 447 -10.00 -16.36 -8.49
N LEU A 448 -9.72 -16.37 -7.19
CA LEU A 448 -9.94 -15.22 -6.30
C LEU A 448 -8.63 -14.49 -6.00
N VAL A 449 -7.69 -15.19 -5.36
CA VAL A 449 -6.55 -14.56 -4.70
C VAL A 449 -5.34 -14.49 -5.64
N GLU A 450 -5.02 -15.58 -6.32
CA GLU A 450 -3.90 -15.68 -7.26
C GLU A 450 -3.93 -14.58 -8.34
N PRO A 451 -5.04 -14.33 -9.09
CA PRO A 451 -5.02 -13.33 -10.16
C PRO A 451 -4.72 -11.91 -9.66
N ARG A 452 -5.10 -11.62 -8.41
CA ARG A 452 -4.90 -10.31 -7.78
C ARG A 452 -3.50 -10.16 -7.18
N ARG A 453 -2.84 -11.27 -6.81
CA ARG A 453 -1.49 -11.27 -6.20
C ARG A 453 -0.37 -11.61 -7.18
N ALA A 454 -0.68 -12.24 -8.32
CA ALA A 454 0.30 -12.66 -9.33
C ALA A 454 1.22 -11.52 -9.77
N SER A 455 0.68 -10.30 -9.94
CA SER A 455 1.44 -9.12 -10.35
C SER A 455 2.47 -8.64 -9.31
N LEU A 456 2.37 -9.09 -8.07
CA LEU A 456 3.32 -8.76 -7.00
C LEU A 456 4.58 -9.64 -7.04
N VAL A 457 4.58 -10.71 -7.83
CA VAL A 457 5.69 -11.64 -7.97
C VAL A 457 6.18 -11.60 -9.42
N PRO A 458 7.31 -10.92 -9.69
CA PRO A 458 7.89 -10.87 -11.03
C PRO A 458 8.14 -12.28 -11.60
N GLY A 459 7.74 -12.51 -12.85
CA GLY A 459 7.88 -13.81 -13.52
C GLY A 459 6.89 -14.89 -13.08
N PHE A 460 5.90 -14.57 -12.24
CA PHE A 460 4.94 -15.56 -11.72
C PHE A 460 4.26 -16.39 -12.83
N ALA A 461 3.77 -15.72 -13.87
CA ALA A 461 2.99 -16.37 -14.94
C ALA A 461 3.85 -17.34 -15.75
N GLU A 462 5.10 -16.96 -16.01
CA GLU A 462 6.11 -17.76 -16.72
C GLU A 462 6.54 -18.95 -15.88
N VAL A 463 6.81 -18.76 -14.59
CA VAL A 463 7.18 -19.84 -13.67
C VAL A 463 6.03 -20.84 -13.50
N LYS A 464 4.78 -20.36 -13.34
CA LYS A 464 3.60 -21.23 -13.28
C LYS A 464 3.44 -22.03 -14.57
N ARG A 465 3.64 -21.40 -15.73
CA ARG A 465 3.58 -22.06 -17.04
C ARG A 465 4.68 -23.11 -17.20
N ALA A 466 5.90 -22.81 -16.74
CA ALA A 466 7.02 -23.76 -16.75
C ALA A 466 6.72 -24.98 -15.86
N ALA A 467 6.14 -24.77 -14.67
CA ALA A 467 5.72 -25.85 -13.78
C ALA A 467 4.67 -26.76 -14.44
N LEU A 468 3.62 -26.18 -15.03
CA LEU A 468 2.56 -26.94 -15.72
C LEU A 468 3.10 -27.67 -16.95
N ALA A 469 3.96 -27.03 -17.75
CA ALA A 469 4.60 -27.67 -18.90
C ALA A 469 5.52 -28.82 -18.50
N ALA A 470 6.12 -28.74 -17.31
CA ALA A 470 6.91 -29.82 -16.70
C ALA A 470 6.05 -30.93 -16.07
N GLY A 471 4.71 -30.86 -16.16
CA GLY A 471 3.79 -31.91 -15.70
C GLY A 471 3.30 -31.75 -14.26
N ALA A 472 3.25 -30.52 -13.73
CA ALA A 472 2.62 -30.28 -12.43
C ALA A 472 1.10 -30.53 -12.49
N LEU A 473 0.56 -31.19 -11.46
CA LEU A 473 -0.89 -31.35 -11.25
C LEU A 473 -1.58 -29.99 -11.03
N GLY A 474 -0.84 -29.03 -10.48
CA GLY A 474 -1.24 -27.64 -10.34
C GLY A 474 -0.11 -26.84 -9.69
N ALA A 475 -0.15 -25.53 -9.87
CA ALA A 475 0.88 -24.63 -9.36
C ALA A 475 0.28 -23.26 -9.01
N SER A 476 0.73 -22.68 -7.89
CA SER A 476 0.24 -21.40 -7.40
C SER A 476 1.22 -20.77 -6.40
N LEU A 477 0.82 -19.64 -5.82
CA LEU A 477 1.53 -18.97 -4.73
C LEU A 477 1.47 -19.81 -3.45
N SER A 478 2.59 -19.91 -2.74
CA SER A 478 2.63 -20.45 -1.38
C SER A 478 2.22 -19.35 -0.39
N GLY A 479 1.06 -19.52 0.25
CA GLY A 479 0.50 -18.56 1.20
C GLY A 479 0.29 -17.17 0.58
N ALA A 480 0.99 -16.17 1.11
CA ALA A 480 0.95 -14.80 0.59
C ALA A 480 1.92 -14.53 -0.57
N GLY A 481 2.78 -15.50 -0.93
CA GLY A 481 3.98 -15.28 -1.74
C GLY A 481 5.15 -14.72 -0.93
N PRO A 482 6.33 -14.53 -1.55
CA PRO A 482 6.59 -14.68 -2.99
C PRO A 482 6.97 -16.10 -3.42
N SER A 483 7.08 -17.08 -2.51
CA SER A 483 7.31 -18.47 -2.89
C SER A 483 6.17 -19.03 -3.74
N LEU A 484 6.51 -19.92 -4.66
CA LEU A 484 5.57 -20.68 -5.47
C LEU A 484 5.67 -22.15 -5.11
N PHE A 485 4.54 -22.84 -5.17
CA PHE A 485 4.50 -24.29 -5.07
C PHE A 485 3.94 -24.91 -6.35
N ALA A 486 4.34 -26.13 -6.64
CA ALA A 486 3.74 -26.98 -7.65
C ALA A 486 3.61 -28.41 -7.10
N TRP A 487 2.45 -29.05 -7.33
CA TRP A 487 2.22 -30.44 -6.92
C TRP A 487 2.56 -31.39 -8.06
N ALA A 488 3.20 -32.49 -7.71
CA ALA A 488 3.64 -33.52 -8.64
C ALA A 488 3.20 -34.90 -8.13
N GLU A 489 2.98 -35.84 -9.03
CA GLU A 489 2.56 -37.21 -8.71
C GLU A 489 3.59 -37.96 -7.87
N ASP A 490 4.87 -37.62 -8.01
CA ASP A 490 5.99 -38.28 -7.35
C ASP A 490 7.18 -37.32 -7.18
N ARG A 491 8.21 -37.78 -6.45
CA ARG A 491 9.42 -37.00 -6.15
C ARG A 491 10.24 -36.65 -7.39
N THR A 492 10.39 -37.59 -8.33
CA THR A 492 11.17 -37.39 -9.57
C THR A 492 10.50 -36.33 -10.44
N SER A 493 9.18 -36.39 -10.55
CA SER A 493 8.37 -35.37 -11.20
C SER A 493 8.52 -34.01 -10.50
N ALA A 494 8.51 -33.98 -9.16
CA ALA A 494 8.73 -32.76 -8.39
C ALA A 494 10.13 -32.15 -8.59
N GLU A 495 11.19 -32.96 -8.70
CA GLU A 495 12.56 -32.53 -9.02
C GLU A 495 12.60 -31.78 -10.36
N ARG A 496 12.07 -32.42 -11.41
CA ARG A 496 11.98 -31.85 -12.76
C ARG A 496 11.17 -30.55 -12.80
N ILE A 497 10.02 -30.51 -12.10
CA ILE A 497 9.18 -29.32 -12.02
C ILE A 497 9.90 -28.19 -11.29
N ALA A 498 10.57 -28.49 -10.17
CA ALA A 498 11.34 -27.50 -9.43
C ALA A 498 12.50 -26.92 -10.28
N ASP A 499 13.20 -27.76 -11.05
CA ASP A 499 14.24 -27.30 -11.98
C ASP A 499 13.67 -26.34 -13.04
N ALA A 500 12.51 -26.68 -13.62
CA ALA A 500 11.84 -25.81 -14.59
C ALA A 500 11.41 -24.47 -13.97
N MET A 501 10.91 -24.48 -12.73
CA MET A 501 10.53 -23.27 -12.01
C MET A 501 11.74 -22.37 -11.68
N VAL A 502 12.85 -22.98 -11.24
CA VAL A 502 14.11 -22.27 -10.95
C VAL A 502 14.67 -21.63 -12.24
N ALA A 503 14.66 -22.36 -13.36
CA ALA A 503 15.10 -21.84 -14.64
C ALA A 503 14.25 -20.64 -15.10
N ALA A 504 12.92 -20.73 -14.96
CA ALA A 504 12.02 -19.64 -15.32
C ALA A 504 12.21 -18.38 -14.45
N PHE A 505 12.55 -18.53 -13.16
CA PHE A 505 12.95 -17.39 -12.33
C PHE A 505 14.30 -16.80 -12.78
N ALA A 506 15.25 -17.64 -13.16
CA ALA A 506 16.56 -17.19 -13.63
C ALA A 506 16.47 -16.38 -14.94
N GLU A 507 15.54 -16.71 -15.85
CA GLU A 507 15.25 -15.90 -17.05
C GLU A 507 14.81 -14.46 -16.72
N HIS A 508 14.25 -14.25 -15.53
CA HIS A 508 13.87 -12.93 -15.01
C HIS A 508 14.98 -12.29 -14.15
N GLY A 509 16.17 -12.88 -14.11
CA GLY A 509 17.30 -12.41 -13.30
C GLY A 509 17.12 -12.62 -11.79
N ILE A 510 16.27 -13.56 -11.38
CA ILE A 510 15.92 -13.81 -9.98
C ILE A 510 16.53 -15.14 -9.54
N ALA A 511 17.48 -15.09 -8.60
CA ALA A 511 17.97 -16.28 -7.93
C ALA A 511 16.86 -16.89 -7.06
N SER A 512 16.86 -18.21 -6.92
CA SER A 512 15.84 -18.92 -6.13
C SER A 512 16.39 -20.17 -5.48
N ASP A 513 15.84 -20.51 -4.31
CA ASP A 513 16.07 -21.78 -3.62
C ASP A 513 14.90 -22.72 -3.85
N ARG A 514 15.15 -24.03 -3.81
CA ARG A 514 14.10 -25.05 -3.95
C ARG A 514 14.12 -26.07 -2.83
N TRP A 515 12.93 -26.55 -2.48
CA TRP A 515 12.72 -27.68 -1.56
C TRP A 515 11.70 -28.65 -2.15
N LEU A 516 11.85 -29.91 -1.77
CA LEU A 516 10.94 -30.98 -2.14
C LEU A 516 10.45 -31.65 -0.87
N SER A 517 9.14 -31.83 -0.77
CA SER A 517 8.52 -32.51 0.37
C SER A 517 7.34 -33.33 -0.09
N PRO A 518 7.09 -34.53 0.47
CA PRO A 518 5.78 -35.16 0.33
C PRO A 518 4.70 -34.24 0.93
N ILE A 519 3.47 -34.29 0.39
CA ILE A 519 2.33 -33.57 0.97
C ILE A 519 1.94 -34.18 2.32
N ALA A 520 2.01 -35.51 2.43
CA ALA A 520 1.83 -36.25 3.68
C ALA A 520 3.08 -36.15 4.60
N ALA A 521 3.68 -34.96 4.74
CA ALA A 521 4.83 -34.74 5.61
C ALA A 521 4.43 -34.76 7.10
N PRO A 522 5.34 -35.20 8.00
CA PRO A 522 5.08 -35.18 9.43
C PRO A 522 4.93 -33.74 9.94
N GLY A 523 4.10 -33.57 10.97
CA GLY A 523 3.95 -32.32 11.71
C GLY A 523 5.12 -32.05 12.66
N ALA A 524 4.90 -31.14 13.60
CA ALA A 524 5.88 -30.80 14.61
C ALA A 524 6.21 -32.01 15.50
N ARG A 525 7.49 -32.15 15.82
CA ARG A 525 8.03 -33.24 16.65
C ARG A 525 9.15 -32.73 17.54
N LEU A 526 9.34 -33.40 18.67
CA LEU A 526 10.53 -33.22 19.48
C LEU A 526 11.73 -33.85 18.77
N LEU A 527 12.86 -33.15 18.79
CA LEU A 527 14.12 -33.70 18.32
C LEU A 527 14.82 -34.37 19.50
N ALA A 528 15.50 -35.49 19.26
CA ALA A 528 16.38 -36.07 20.26
C ALA A 528 17.51 -35.07 20.55
N THR A 529 17.70 -34.71 21.81
CA THR A 529 18.89 -33.97 22.26
C THR A 529 20.10 -34.85 22.01
N GLY A 530 21.01 -34.37 21.15
CA GLY A 530 22.30 -35.02 20.89
C GLY A 530 23.26 -34.89 22.05
#